data_AF-A0A2W5V432-F1
#
_entry.id   AF-A0A2W5V432-F1
#
_cell.length_a   1.000
_cell.length_b   1.000
_cell.length_c   1.000
_cell.angle_alpha   90.00
_cell.angle_beta   90.00
_cell.angle_gamma   90.00
#
_symmetry.space_group_name_H-M   'P 1'
#
loop_
_entity.id
_entity.type
_entity.pdbx_description
1 polymer ?
#
loop_
_entity_poly.entity_id
_entity_poly.type
_entity_poly.pdbx_seq_one_letter_code
_entity_poly.pdbx_strand_id
1 'polypeptide(L)'
;MGVRDSRRTTKSCKKTGMRRVVLGALVLLSCSPLRPEDDGGLADLPDAAVEDAGSLDDAGVTDAGAFDAGATPVEDAGTAIQDAGAPLTCPKHGPIAGYSEHDGLRAIAADNFVLRDTDTWTSYADTFDALGLPKVGLEVLPLNRTATSMGNKPWPGFGGGFFWESGDLTVDYWIPQGLAGGVAGARSYVAVSWHYESVGDPNPPTDGTDKGSRVSFADVTQLSAGVTYRHVLFVEPDVTRGIKPVNIHVGGLAWSGSRLYVADTSRGLRVFDLSRISRVSTATSCSTIAGKSGTDVCAYGYEYVLPQIGGYYLPSGASSSCKPSFSHVALDRSTTPHTLISGEYDNDVDAGIYSRVLRWPLTSTDGRMKAIDAWYAGSRNVQGAIASGPRFFMNVTRYNGALVTGTVGSPSRVLKASDGDWGWMPEGLYVSAAGNLWVSTEGHANLARSVFYVRIADVP
;
A
#
# COMPACT_ATOMS: atom_id res chain seq x y z
N MET A 1 -26.69 -65.39 -4.66
CA MET A 1 -25.82 -65.22 -5.84
C MET A 1 -25.48 -63.73 -5.90
N GLY A 2 -24.38 -63.28 -5.32
CA GLY A 2 -23.03 -63.24 -5.90
C GLY A 2 -22.65 -61.75 -6.06
N VAL A 3 -22.12 -61.09 -5.03
CA VAL A 3 -20.69 -60.82 -4.76
C VAL A 3 -19.94 -60.20 -5.93
N ARG A 4 -19.56 -58.92 -5.79
CA ARG A 4 -18.17 -58.46 -5.92
C ARG A 4 -17.93 -57.15 -5.17
N ASP A 5 -16.92 -57.21 -4.33
CA ASP A 5 -16.31 -56.20 -3.48
C ASP A 5 -14.94 -55.85 -4.10
N SER A 6 -14.50 -54.59 -4.00
CA SER A 6 -13.11 -54.34 -3.61
C SER A 6 -12.85 -52.89 -3.19
N ARG A 7 -12.67 -52.74 -1.87
CA ARG A 7 -11.52 -52.15 -1.16
C ARG A 7 -11.19 -50.66 -1.32
N ARG A 8 -11.41 -49.92 -0.22
CA ARG A 8 -10.49 -48.89 0.29
C ARG A 8 -9.99 -49.32 1.67
N THR A 9 -8.67 -49.34 1.84
CA THR A 9 -7.95 -49.73 3.05
C THR A 9 -7.99 -48.63 4.12
N THR A 10 -7.97 -49.08 5.37
CA THR A 10 -8.17 -48.36 6.63
C THR A 10 -6.85 -47.96 7.33
N LYS A 11 -6.93 -47.01 8.26
CA LYS A 11 -6.29 -46.98 9.62
C LYS A 11 -6.78 -45.70 10.34
N SER A 12 -7.81 -45.72 11.18
CA SER A 12 -7.94 -46.19 12.58
C SER A 12 -7.25 -45.32 13.64
N CYS A 13 -8.05 -44.67 14.49
CA CYS A 13 -7.81 -44.68 15.94
C CYS A 13 -9.15 -44.82 16.72
N LYS A 14 -9.12 -45.68 17.76
CA LYS A 14 -10.20 -46.20 18.62
C LYS A 14 -10.74 -45.12 19.58
N LYS A 15 -12.06 -44.94 19.74
CA LYS A 15 -13.02 -45.56 20.72
C LYS A 15 -12.70 -45.35 22.22
N THR A 16 -13.55 -44.57 22.90
CA THR A 16 -14.45 -44.92 24.05
C THR A 16 -15.19 -43.63 24.49
N GLY A 17 -16.47 -43.57 24.83
CA GLY A 17 -17.55 -44.54 24.96
C GLY A 17 -18.93 -43.82 24.95
N MET A 18 -19.98 -44.58 24.63
CA MET A 18 -21.36 -44.13 24.47
C MET A 18 -22.13 -44.08 25.80
N ARG A 19 -23.05 -43.11 25.93
CA ARG A 19 -24.43 -43.33 26.38
C ARG A 19 -25.40 -42.49 25.52
N ARG A 20 -26.40 -43.14 24.94
CA ARG A 20 -27.57 -42.56 24.22
C ARG A 20 -28.70 -42.34 25.23
N VAL A 21 -29.44 -41.22 25.15
CA VAL A 21 -30.93 -41.15 25.15
C VAL A 21 -31.41 -39.83 24.50
N VAL A 22 -32.10 -39.98 23.36
CA VAL A 22 -33.31 -39.33 22.79
C VAL A 22 -33.54 -37.79 22.76
N LEU A 23 -33.90 -37.36 21.55
CA LEU A 23 -34.50 -36.13 20.99
C LEU A 23 -35.19 -35.10 21.91
N GLY A 24 -35.01 -33.81 21.57
CA GLY A 24 -36.08 -32.81 21.66
C GLY A 24 -35.63 -31.34 21.80
N ALA A 25 -35.90 -30.54 20.77
CA ALA A 25 -36.05 -29.08 20.76
C ALA A 25 -34.83 -28.15 20.98
N LEU A 26 -34.70 -27.24 20.03
CA LEU A 26 -33.76 -26.13 19.90
C LEU A 26 -34.20 -24.96 20.80
N VAL A 27 -33.35 -24.48 21.70
CA VAL A 27 -33.48 -23.17 22.36
C VAL A 27 -32.09 -22.51 22.45
N LEU A 28 -32.00 -21.28 21.94
CA LEU A 28 -30.88 -20.36 22.01
C LEU A 28 -30.61 -19.91 23.46
N LEU A 29 -29.34 -19.80 23.87
CA LEU A 29 -28.92 -18.93 24.98
C LEU A 29 -27.43 -18.56 24.86
N SER A 30 -27.16 -17.25 24.93
CA SER A 30 -25.86 -16.60 25.04
C SER A 30 -25.33 -16.61 26.48
N CYS A 31 -24.00 -16.64 26.67
CA CYS A 31 -23.35 -16.34 27.95
C CYS A 31 -22.09 -15.49 27.76
N SER A 32 -21.99 -14.38 28.49
CA SER A 32 -20.78 -13.60 28.77
C SER A 32 -20.21 -13.98 30.14
N PRO A 33 -18.91 -13.77 30.44
CA PRO A 33 -18.42 -13.77 31.82
C PRO A 33 -17.82 -12.43 32.29
N LEU A 34 -18.49 -11.92 33.34
CA LEU A 34 -18.07 -11.32 34.63
C LEU A 34 -16.62 -10.86 34.90
N ARG A 35 -16.54 -9.67 35.55
CA ARG A 35 -15.42 -9.09 36.35
C ARG A 35 -15.33 -9.69 37.77
N PRO A 36 -14.24 -9.39 38.50
CA PRO A 36 -14.36 -9.00 39.91
C PRO A 36 -13.55 -7.72 40.30
N GLU A 37 -14.10 -6.95 41.25
CA GLU A 37 -13.49 -5.95 42.16
C GLU A 37 -13.31 -6.64 43.54
N ASP A 38 -12.55 -6.24 44.56
CA ASP A 38 -11.65 -5.12 44.90
C ASP A 38 -10.83 -5.55 46.16
N ASP A 39 -9.72 -4.86 46.47
CA ASP A 39 -9.35 -4.35 47.82
C ASP A 39 -7.85 -4.02 48.00
N GLY A 40 -7.56 -2.71 48.14
CA GLY A 40 -6.78 -2.11 49.25
C GLY A 40 -5.24 -2.23 49.35
N GLY A 41 -4.54 -1.08 49.41
CA GLY A 41 -3.37 -0.90 50.28
C GLY A 41 -2.13 -0.19 49.69
N LEU A 42 -1.89 1.06 50.14
CA LEU A 42 -0.63 1.80 50.02
C LEU A 42 0.45 1.22 50.96
N ALA A 43 1.69 1.03 50.46
CA ALA A 43 2.93 1.03 51.25
C ALA A 43 4.17 1.22 50.35
N ASP A 44 5.26 1.62 51.00
CA ASP A 44 6.44 2.34 50.52
C ASP A 44 7.66 1.42 50.18
N LEU A 45 8.54 1.89 49.28
CA LEU A 45 10.02 1.62 49.13
C LEU A 45 10.52 0.25 48.57
N PRO A 46 11.80 0.08 48.11
CA PRO A 46 12.90 1.02 47.75
C PRO A 46 13.61 0.73 46.38
N ASP A 47 14.62 1.57 46.05
CA ASP A 47 15.71 1.33 45.08
C ASP A 47 16.41 -0.03 45.25
N ALA A 48 16.73 -0.72 44.13
CA ALA A 48 18.07 -1.25 43.81
C ALA A 48 18.11 -2.15 42.55
N ALA A 49 19.25 -2.00 41.85
CA ALA A 49 20.02 -3.02 41.13
C ALA A 49 19.81 -3.24 39.61
N VAL A 50 20.92 -2.97 38.94
CA VAL A 50 21.37 -3.33 37.59
C VAL A 50 21.65 -4.84 37.49
N GLU A 51 21.76 -5.34 36.25
CA GLU A 51 22.08 -6.70 35.75
C GLU A 51 20.82 -7.49 35.32
N ASP A 52 20.68 -8.09 34.14
CA ASP A 52 21.61 -8.50 33.08
C ASP A 52 20.82 -8.58 31.74
N ALA A 53 21.45 -8.19 30.64
CA ALA A 53 20.83 -8.17 29.32
C ALA A 53 20.85 -9.58 28.70
N GLY A 54 19.77 -10.33 28.94
CA GLY A 54 19.52 -11.61 28.27
C GLY A 54 19.00 -11.41 26.84
N SER A 55 19.78 -11.89 25.88
CA SER A 55 19.42 -12.12 24.47
C SER A 55 17.99 -12.64 24.31
N LEU A 56 17.15 -11.88 23.60
CA LEU A 56 15.91 -12.39 23.01
C LEU A 56 16.18 -12.66 21.54
N ASP A 57 16.67 -13.87 21.30
CA ASP A 57 16.67 -14.50 19.98
C ASP A 57 15.22 -14.70 19.51
N ASP A 58 14.97 -14.22 18.29
CA ASP A 58 14.07 -14.70 17.23
C ASP A 58 13.02 -15.77 17.62
N ALA A 59 12.11 -15.41 18.52
CA ALA A 59 10.94 -16.22 18.87
C ALA A 59 9.65 -15.50 18.46
N GLY A 60 9.22 -15.75 17.23
CA GLY A 60 7.83 -15.86 16.82
C GLY A 60 6.87 -14.75 17.26
N VAL A 61 6.93 -13.61 16.57
CA VAL A 61 5.74 -12.77 16.38
C VAL A 61 5.06 -13.22 15.09
N THR A 62 4.15 -14.19 15.22
CA THR A 62 3.17 -14.51 14.18
C THR A 62 1.95 -13.62 14.39
N ASP A 63 2.05 -12.34 14.00
CA ASP A 63 0.93 -11.47 13.60
C ASP A 63 1.47 -10.03 13.38
N ALA A 64 2.13 -9.82 12.24
CA ALA A 64 1.76 -8.69 11.41
C ALA A 64 0.90 -9.35 10.34
N GLY A 65 -0.37 -8.94 10.23
CA GLY A 65 -1.40 -9.65 9.47
C GLY A 65 -0.79 -10.35 8.27
N ALA A 66 -0.86 -11.69 8.29
CA ALA A 66 -0.53 -12.47 7.12
C ALA A 66 -1.18 -11.76 5.94
N PHE A 67 -0.41 -11.45 4.90
CA PHE A 67 -0.97 -11.10 3.61
C PHE A 67 -1.87 -12.28 3.24
N ASP A 68 -3.14 -12.21 3.63
CA ASP A 68 -4.13 -13.12 3.13
C ASP A 68 -4.32 -12.71 1.68
N ALA A 69 -3.60 -13.42 0.82
CA ALA A 69 -3.97 -13.52 -0.59
C ALA A 69 -5.43 -14.04 -0.77
N GLY A 70 -6.15 -14.31 0.32
CA GLY A 70 -7.57 -14.62 0.42
C GLY A 70 -8.54 -13.44 0.49
N ALA A 71 -8.11 -12.20 0.25
CA ALA A 71 -9.04 -11.24 -0.37
C ALA A 71 -9.45 -11.83 -1.72
N THR A 72 -10.63 -12.45 -1.79
CA THR A 72 -11.22 -12.85 -3.06
C THR A 72 -11.22 -11.62 -3.95
N PRO A 73 -10.46 -11.59 -5.06
CA PRO A 73 -10.49 -10.46 -5.96
C PRO A 73 -11.94 -10.35 -6.42
N VAL A 74 -12.63 -9.29 -6.05
CA VAL A 74 -13.73 -8.84 -6.90
C VAL A 74 -13.03 -8.42 -8.17
N GLU A 75 -13.09 -9.31 -9.17
CA GLU A 75 -12.45 -9.16 -10.47
C GLU A 75 -12.85 -7.81 -11.07
N ASP A 76 -12.02 -6.80 -10.87
CA ASP A 76 -11.96 -5.68 -11.78
C ASP A 76 -11.26 -6.20 -13.04
N ALA A 77 -12.07 -6.72 -13.96
CA ALA A 77 -11.67 -7.41 -15.18
C ALA A 77 -11.03 -6.44 -16.20
N GLY A 78 -9.87 -5.89 -15.87
CA GLY A 78 -8.93 -5.30 -16.82
C GLY A 78 -7.91 -6.36 -17.21
N THR A 79 -8.03 -6.91 -18.42
CA THR A 79 -7.18 -7.98 -18.92
C THR A 79 -5.76 -7.46 -19.24
N ALA A 80 -4.74 -8.27 -18.93
CA ALA A 80 -3.40 -8.06 -19.45
C ALA A 80 -3.43 -7.92 -20.99
N ILE A 81 -2.52 -7.14 -21.58
CA ILE A 81 -2.61 -6.75 -23.00
C ILE A 81 -2.03 -7.83 -23.92
N GLN A 82 -2.73 -8.22 -24.99
CA GLN A 82 -2.26 -9.23 -25.96
C GLN A 82 -1.04 -8.77 -26.75
N ASP A 83 -0.01 -9.62 -26.82
CA ASP A 83 1.20 -9.41 -27.64
C ASP A 83 1.62 -10.70 -28.36
N ALA A 84 2.20 -10.54 -29.53
CA ALA A 84 2.82 -11.62 -30.30
C ALA A 84 4.35 -11.50 -30.19
N GLY A 85 4.97 -12.30 -29.32
CA GLY A 85 6.44 -12.30 -29.17
C GLY A 85 6.96 -13.27 -28.10
N ALA A 86 8.13 -13.87 -28.35
CA ALA A 86 8.76 -14.97 -27.62
C ALA A 86 9.01 -14.72 -26.11
N PRO A 87 9.14 -15.78 -25.28
CA PRO A 87 9.40 -15.66 -23.85
C PRO A 87 10.75 -15.02 -23.57
N LEU A 88 10.74 -13.83 -22.96
CA LEU A 88 11.92 -13.19 -22.40
C LEU A 88 12.34 -13.97 -21.14
N THR A 89 13.64 -14.30 -21.02
CA THR A 89 14.17 -14.94 -19.80
C THR A 89 14.50 -13.84 -18.80
N CYS A 90 13.55 -13.51 -17.93
CA CYS A 90 13.79 -12.54 -16.86
C CYS A 90 14.73 -13.09 -15.79
N PRO A 91 15.44 -12.20 -15.05
CA PRO A 91 16.24 -12.60 -13.91
C PRO A 91 15.45 -13.48 -12.94
N LYS A 92 16.12 -14.51 -12.41
CA LYS A 92 15.54 -15.57 -11.57
C LYS A 92 14.74 -14.98 -10.40
N HIS A 93 13.55 -15.53 -10.16
CA HIS A 93 12.87 -15.46 -8.88
C HIS A 93 13.32 -16.62 -7.99
N GLY A 94 13.80 -16.32 -6.78
CA GLY A 94 14.27 -17.29 -5.78
C GLY A 94 15.71 -17.04 -5.31
N PRO A 95 16.29 -17.96 -4.50
CA PRO A 95 17.54 -17.69 -3.81
C PRO A 95 18.67 -17.40 -4.79
N ILE A 96 19.42 -16.34 -4.49
CA ILE A 96 20.56 -15.88 -5.29
C ILE A 96 21.84 -16.30 -4.58
N ALA A 97 22.64 -17.13 -5.25
CA ALA A 97 23.88 -17.64 -4.67
C ALA A 97 24.86 -16.49 -4.37
N GLY A 98 25.44 -16.50 -3.17
CA GLY A 98 26.37 -15.48 -2.70
C GLY A 98 25.73 -14.09 -2.53
N TYR A 99 24.42 -14.05 -2.25
CA TYR A 99 23.68 -12.82 -2.01
C TYR A 99 22.79 -13.00 -0.78
N SER A 100 23.03 -12.19 0.22
CA SER A 100 22.41 -12.22 1.53
C SER A 100 21.77 -10.88 1.86
N GLU A 101 21.06 -10.87 2.98
CA GLU A 101 20.32 -9.68 3.37
C GLU A 101 21.27 -8.56 3.74
N HIS A 102 20.98 -7.38 3.18
CA HIS A 102 21.76 -6.16 3.33
C HIS A 102 23.12 -6.17 2.62
N ASP A 103 23.37 -7.10 1.68
CA ASP A 103 24.52 -7.05 0.76
C ASP A 103 24.48 -5.84 -0.21
N GLY A 104 23.39 -5.07 -0.17
CA GLY A 104 23.14 -3.94 -1.06
C GLY A 104 22.30 -4.30 -2.26
N LEU A 105 21.92 -3.31 -3.06
CA LEU A 105 21.23 -3.57 -4.32
C LEU A 105 22.19 -4.20 -5.33
N ARG A 106 21.79 -5.31 -5.96
CA ARG A 106 22.56 -5.99 -7.00
C ARG A 106 21.91 -5.82 -8.37
N ALA A 107 22.63 -5.21 -9.32
CA ALA A 107 22.13 -4.98 -10.67
C ALA A 107 21.77 -6.29 -11.39
N ILE A 108 20.68 -6.25 -12.16
CA ILE A 108 20.18 -7.32 -13.02
C ILE A 108 19.78 -6.75 -14.40
N ALA A 109 19.58 -7.63 -15.38
CA ALA A 109 19.14 -7.21 -16.71
C ALA A 109 17.73 -6.58 -16.66
N ALA A 110 17.59 -5.36 -17.19
CA ALA A 110 16.34 -4.61 -17.19
C ALA A 110 15.48 -4.82 -18.45
N ASP A 111 16.11 -5.12 -19.60
CA ASP A 111 15.48 -5.13 -20.93
C ASP A 111 14.27 -6.06 -21.08
N ASN A 112 14.14 -7.04 -20.18
CA ASN A 112 13.07 -8.03 -20.18
C ASN A 112 11.80 -7.56 -19.46
N PHE A 113 11.87 -6.45 -18.71
CA PHE A 113 10.73 -5.86 -18.03
C PHE A 113 10.09 -4.80 -18.90
N VAL A 114 8.85 -5.08 -19.33
CA VAL A 114 8.10 -4.23 -20.25
C VAL A 114 6.70 -4.05 -19.71
N LEU A 115 6.24 -2.81 -19.63
CA LEU A 115 4.85 -2.45 -19.49
C LEU A 115 4.32 -1.91 -20.82
N ARG A 116 3.03 -2.10 -21.04
CA ARG A 116 2.28 -1.68 -22.22
C ARG A 116 1.37 -0.54 -21.87
N ASP A 117 1.45 0.51 -22.66
CA ASP A 117 0.47 1.57 -22.64
C ASP A 117 -0.93 0.96 -22.87
N THR A 118 -1.91 1.36 -22.07
CA THR A 118 -3.29 0.89 -22.21
C THR A 118 -4.00 1.52 -23.41
N ASP A 119 -3.43 2.57 -24.01
CA ASP A 119 -4.04 3.36 -25.08
C ASP A 119 -5.41 3.94 -24.70
N THR A 120 -5.68 4.11 -23.40
CA THR A 120 -6.97 4.59 -22.87
C THR A 120 -7.01 6.10 -22.63
N TRP A 121 -5.90 6.81 -22.79
CA TRP A 121 -5.73 8.23 -22.40
C TRP A 121 -6.88 9.13 -22.83
N THR A 122 -7.24 9.08 -24.11
CA THR A 122 -8.33 9.88 -24.68
C THR A 122 -9.69 9.29 -24.33
N SER A 123 -9.88 7.98 -24.47
CA SER A 123 -11.20 7.36 -24.28
C SER A 123 -11.70 7.45 -22.84
N TYR A 124 -10.82 7.27 -21.85
CA TYR A 124 -11.17 7.39 -20.43
C TYR A 124 -11.40 8.85 -20.06
N ALA A 125 -10.56 9.77 -20.55
CA ALA A 125 -10.74 11.20 -20.35
C ALA A 125 -12.08 11.68 -20.91
N ASP A 126 -12.41 11.32 -22.16
CA ASP A 126 -13.66 11.71 -22.82
C ASP A 126 -14.88 11.10 -22.12
N THR A 127 -14.81 9.82 -21.73
CA THR A 127 -15.88 9.14 -20.98
C THR A 127 -16.16 9.84 -19.65
N PHE A 128 -15.11 10.25 -18.93
CA PHE A 128 -15.25 10.95 -17.67
C PHE A 128 -15.75 12.39 -17.86
N ASP A 129 -15.19 13.12 -18.82
CA ASP A 129 -15.55 14.51 -19.11
C ASP A 129 -17.01 14.62 -19.60
N ALA A 130 -17.54 13.59 -20.28
CA ALA A 130 -18.94 13.49 -20.67
C ALA A 130 -19.94 13.42 -19.50
N LEU A 131 -19.48 13.15 -18.26
CA LEU A 131 -20.33 13.21 -17.07
C LEU A 131 -20.70 14.65 -16.68
N GLY A 132 -19.97 15.66 -17.19
CA GLY A 132 -20.27 17.07 -16.91
C GLY A 132 -20.06 17.47 -15.45
N LEU A 133 -19.22 16.76 -14.70
CA LEU A 133 -18.98 17.00 -13.29
C LEU A 133 -18.18 18.30 -13.06
N PRO A 134 -18.47 19.08 -11.99
CA PRO A 134 -17.69 20.27 -11.67
C PRO A 134 -16.25 19.90 -11.26
N LYS A 135 -15.26 20.33 -12.05
CA LYS A 135 -13.84 20.12 -11.76
C LYS A 135 -13.33 21.10 -10.69
N VAL A 136 -12.38 20.65 -9.88
CA VAL A 136 -11.68 21.46 -8.86
C VAL A 136 -10.18 21.21 -8.97
N GLY A 137 -9.38 22.28 -9.00
CA GLY A 137 -7.92 22.18 -8.94
C GLY A 137 -7.42 21.91 -7.52
N LEU A 138 -6.28 21.23 -7.39
CA LEU A 138 -5.67 20.94 -6.09
C LEU A 138 -5.29 22.21 -5.32
N GLU A 139 -4.91 23.27 -6.02
CA GLU A 139 -4.54 24.58 -5.45
C GLU A 139 -5.70 25.25 -4.68
N VAL A 140 -6.94 24.88 -4.99
CA VAL A 140 -8.17 25.40 -4.35
C VAL A 140 -9.05 24.28 -3.77
N LEU A 141 -8.55 23.04 -3.69
CA LEU A 141 -9.31 21.91 -3.13
C LEU A 141 -9.69 22.23 -1.67
N PRO A 142 -10.99 22.21 -1.31
CA PRO A 142 -11.41 22.41 0.06
C PRO A 142 -10.99 21.23 0.95
N LEU A 143 -10.20 21.51 1.98
CA LEU A 143 -9.75 20.53 2.97
C LEU A 143 -10.73 20.55 4.17
N ASN A 144 -11.10 19.38 4.71
CA ASN A 144 -12.12 19.29 5.76
C ASN A 144 -11.74 18.44 6.97
N ARG A 145 -10.52 17.95 7.02
CA ARG A 145 -10.00 17.16 8.13
C ARG A 145 -8.77 17.81 8.69
N THR A 146 -8.53 17.64 9.98
CA THR A 146 -7.40 18.24 10.69
C THR A 146 -6.54 17.16 11.31
N ALA A 147 -5.26 17.14 10.93
CA ALA A 147 -4.28 16.23 11.46
C ALA A 147 -3.65 16.79 12.75
N THR A 148 -3.07 15.92 13.57
CA THR A 148 -2.40 16.31 14.83
C THR A 148 -0.88 16.22 14.67
N SER A 149 -0.12 17.19 15.16
CA SER A 149 1.35 17.15 15.10
C SER A 149 1.93 15.96 15.88
N MET A 150 2.99 15.34 15.36
CA MET A 150 3.68 14.20 16.01
C MET A 150 4.61 14.58 17.16
N GLY A 151 4.86 15.88 17.37
CA GLY A 151 5.95 16.34 18.25
C GLY A 151 7.32 15.88 17.75
N ASN A 152 8.35 16.03 18.60
CA ASN A 152 9.72 15.63 18.25
C ASN A 152 9.92 14.12 18.38
N LYS A 153 10.75 13.56 17.49
CA LYS A 153 11.22 12.16 17.52
C LYS A 153 12.75 12.12 17.53
N PRO A 154 13.36 11.10 18.17
CA PRO A 154 14.81 10.98 18.25
C PRO A 154 15.46 10.45 16.96
N TRP A 155 14.71 10.32 15.87
CA TRP A 155 15.22 9.77 14.61
C TRP A 155 16.22 10.70 13.92
N PRO A 156 17.30 10.16 13.32
CA PRO A 156 18.24 10.95 12.55
C PRO A 156 17.55 11.79 11.49
N GLY A 157 17.77 13.11 11.53
CA GLY A 157 17.22 14.03 10.55
C GLY A 157 15.74 14.36 10.67
N PHE A 158 15.04 13.89 11.71
CA PHE A 158 13.62 14.18 11.90
C PHE A 158 13.33 15.69 11.80
N GLY A 159 12.36 16.04 10.96
CA GLY A 159 11.96 17.42 10.73
C GLY A 159 10.50 17.71 11.03
N GLY A 160 9.73 16.69 11.38
CA GLY A 160 8.33 16.81 11.75
C GLY A 160 7.44 15.76 11.10
N GLY A 161 6.19 15.73 11.55
CA GLY A 161 5.16 14.86 11.00
C GLY A 161 3.81 15.11 11.66
N PHE A 162 2.82 14.36 11.21
CA PHE A 162 1.46 14.41 11.74
C PHE A 162 0.85 13.00 11.86
N PHE A 163 -0.08 12.87 12.80
CA PHE A 163 -1.04 11.78 12.89
C PHE A 163 -2.34 12.20 12.20
N TRP A 164 -3.01 11.23 11.57
CA TRP A 164 -4.33 11.46 10.96
C TRP A 164 -5.39 11.82 12.01
N GLU A 165 -6.51 12.41 11.56
CA GLU A 165 -7.69 12.62 12.42
C GLU A 165 -8.19 11.28 12.98
N SER A 166 -8.81 11.28 14.15
CA SER A 166 -9.21 10.05 14.86
C SER A 166 -10.01 9.08 13.97
N GLY A 167 -10.94 9.59 13.16
CA GLY A 167 -11.76 8.78 12.25
C GLY A 167 -11.03 8.13 11.07
N ASP A 168 -9.76 8.45 10.86
CA ASP A 168 -8.86 7.79 9.89
C ASP A 168 -7.70 7.07 10.57
N LEU A 169 -7.36 7.49 11.79
CA LEU A 169 -6.29 6.92 12.60
C LEU A 169 -6.67 5.56 13.18
N THR A 170 -7.91 5.39 13.65
CA THR A 170 -8.31 4.27 14.52
C THR A 170 -9.23 3.25 13.84
N VAL A 171 -9.42 3.36 12.52
CA VAL A 171 -10.37 2.51 11.78
C VAL A 171 -9.64 1.40 11.02
N ASP A 172 -10.11 0.17 11.13
CA ASP A 172 -9.41 -0.97 10.51
C ASP A 172 -9.72 -1.14 9.02
N TYR A 173 -10.76 -0.47 8.52
CA TYR A 173 -11.27 -0.59 7.15
C TYR A 173 -10.69 0.41 6.14
N TRP A 174 -9.79 1.30 6.57
CA TRP A 174 -9.01 2.15 5.67
C TRP A 174 -7.55 2.12 6.08
N ILE A 175 -6.71 1.47 5.27
CA ILE A 175 -5.32 1.19 5.59
C ILE A 175 -4.42 2.04 4.68
N PRO A 176 -3.57 2.94 5.22
CA PRO A 176 -2.70 3.78 4.41
C PRO A 176 -1.51 2.99 3.90
N GLN A 177 -1.08 3.30 2.67
CA GLN A 177 -0.05 2.52 1.97
C GLN A 177 0.93 3.47 1.26
N GLY A 178 0.73 3.70 -0.04
CA GLY A 178 1.61 4.52 -0.87
C GLY A 178 1.65 6.00 -0.49
N LEU A 179 2.79 6.64 -0.80
CA LEU A 179 3.02 8.05 -0.50
C LEU A 179 3.74 8.75 -1.67
N ALA A 180 3.23 9.91 -2.08
CA ALA A 180 3.87 10.82 -3.03
C ALA A 180 3.82 12.25 -2.52
N GLY A 181 4.50 13.18 -3.21
CA GLY A 181 4.34 14.60 -2.94
C GLY A 181 4.52 15.46 -4.18
N GLY A 182 3.91 16.63 -4.14
CA GLY A 182 3.83 17.58 -5.25
C GLY A 182 3.43 18.98 -4.79
N VAL A 183 3.48 19.93 -5.72
CA VAL A 183 3.11 21.34 -5.48
C VAL A 183 1.95 21.69 -6.39
N ALA A 184 0.95 22.37 -5.85
CA ALA A 184 -0.18 22.91 -6.59
C ALA A 184 -0.43 24.37 -6.16
N GLY A 185 -0.15 25.32 -7.07
CA GLY A 185 -0.16 26.75 -6.72
C GLY A 185 0.83 27.06 -5.60
N ALA A 186 0.35 27.67 -4.52
CA ALA A 186 1.14 27.98 -3.33
C ALA A 186 1.20 26.82 -2.30
N ARG A 187 0.53 25.70 -2.56
CA ARG A 187 0.43 24.59 -1.62
C ARG A 187 1.41 23.47 -1.93
N SER A 188 2.09 22.99 -0.91
CA SER A 188 2.88 21.74 -0.94
C SER A 188 2.05 20.62 -0.33
N TYR A 189 1.87 19.54 -1.09
CA TYR A 189 1.08 18.39 -0.69
C TYR A 189 1.94 17.15 -0.48
N VAL A 190 1.56 16.35 0.52
CA VAL A 190 1.78 14.90 0.50
C VAL A 190 0.46 14.21 0.15
N ALA A 191 0.55 13.22 -0.74
CA ALA A 191 -0.56 12.39 -1.17
C ALA A 191 -0.37 10.98 -0.59
N VAL A 192 -1.36 10.46 0.13
CA VAL A 192 -1.30 9.11 0.74
C VAL A 192 -2.45 8.26 0.24
N SER A 193 -2.16 7.11 -0.34
CA SER A 193 -3.19 6.18 -0.79
C SER A 193 -3.66 5.28 0.35
N TRP A 194 -4.92 4.84 0.26
CA TRP A 194 -5.50 3.91 1.21
C TRP A 194 -6.29 2.84 0.46
N HIS A 195 -6.13 1.59 0.86
CA HIS A 195 -7.04 0.53 0.45
C HIS A 195 -8.13 0.35 1.50
N TYR A 196 -9.27 -0.16 1.03
CA TYR A 196 -10.41 -0.46 1.87
C TYR A 196 -10.43 -1.94 2.19
N GLU A 197 -10.91 -2.27 3.39
CA GLU A 197 -11.29 -3.62 3.77
C GLU A 197 -12.68 -3.57 4.38
N SER A 198 -13.59 -4.44 3.93
CA SER A 198 -15.00 -4.36 4.37
C SER A 198 -15.23 -4.70 5.83
N VAL A 199 -14.29 -5.40 6.46
CA VAL A 199 -14.39 -5.84 7.85
C VAL A 199 -14.31 -4.64 8.79
N GLY A 200 -15.32 -4.49 9.66
CA GLY A 200 -15.36 -3.42 10.66
C GLY A 200 -15.87 -2.06 10.16
N ASP A 201 -16.19 -1.92 8.87
CA ASP A 201 -16.85 -0.71 8.37
C ASP A 201 -18.31 -0.64 8.87
N PRO A 202 -18.72 0.42 9.60
CA PRO A 202 -20.11 0.57 10.04
C PRO A 202 -21.08 0.87 8.89
N ASN A 203 -20.59 1.27 7.72
CA ASN A 203 -21.40 1.65 6.56
C ASN A 203 -20.88 1.00 5.27
N PRO A 204 -20.85 -0.35 5.16
CA PRO A 204 -20.33 -1.03 3.99
C PRO A 204 -21.21 -0.77 2.75
N PRO A 205 -20.68 -0.93 1.52
CA PRO A 205 -21.46 -0.83 0.30
C PRO A 205 -22.67 -1.77 0.30
N THR A 206 -23.83 -1.26 -0.14
CA THR A 206 -25.09 -2.03 -0.12
C THR A 206 -25.17 -3.09 -1.21
N ASP A 207 -24.36 -2.97 -2.25
CA ASP A 207 -24.26 -3.93 -3.35
C ASP A 207 -23.24 -5.05 -3.09
N GLY A 208 -22.70 -5.13 -1.87
CA GLY A 208 -21.69 -6.12 -1.49
C GLY A 208 -20.33 -5.89 -2.15
N THR A 209 -20.13 -4.73 -2.77
CA THR A 209 -18.84 -4.35 -3.37
C THR A 209 -17.87 -3.79 -2.34
N ASP A 210 -16.62 -3.64 -2.75
CA ASP A 210 -15.58 -2.92 -2.02
C ASP A 210 -15.68 -1.41 -2.33
N LYS A 211 -15.40 -0.53 -1.37
CA LYS A 211 -15.37 0.93 -1.63
C LYS A 211 -14.23 1.33 -2.56
N GLY A 212 -13.26 0.43 -2.77
CA GLY A 212 -12.06 0.61 -3.53
C GLY A 212 -11.02 1.43 -2.77
N SER A 213 -10.21 2.15 -3.51
CA SER A 213 -9.06 2.87 -2.99
C SER A 213 -9.30 4.37 -3.02
N ARG A 214 -8.68 5.09 -2.08
CA ARG A 214 -8.73 6.55 -2.00
C ARG A 214 -7.34 7.15 -1.87
N VAL A 215 -7.26 8.48 -2.01
CA VAL A 215 -6.06 9.27 -1.71
C VAL A 215 -6.39 10.44 -0.81
N SER A 216 -5.59 10.64 0.22
CA SER A 216 -5.56 11.86 1.03
C SER A 216 -4.60 12.87 0.41
N PHE A 217 -5.05 14.08 0.13
CA PHE A 217 -4.15 15.21 -0.12
C PHE A 217 -4.03 16.06 1.14
N ALA A 218 -2.86 15.99 1.80
CA ALA A 218 -2.56 16.73 3.02
C ALA A 218 -1.64 17.92 2.72
N ASP A 219 -2.10 19.13 3.07
CA ASP A 219 -1.34 20.36 2.89
C ASP A 219 -0.25 20.47 3.97
N VAL A 220 0.99 20.34 3.55
CA VAL A 220 2.19 20.40 4.39
C VAL A 220 3.00 21.68 4.18
N THR A 221 2.40 22.70 3.55
CA THR A 221 3.05 24.00 3.28
C THR A 221 3.61 24.62 4.56
N GLN A 222 2.87 24.53 5.66
CA GLN A 222 3.30 24.98 6.97
C GLN A 222 2.98 23.91 8.02
N LEU A 223 3.81 22.87 8.05
CA LEU A 223 3.63 21.72 8.96
C LEU A 223 3.40 22.13 10.43
N SER A 224 4.07 23.20 10.89
CA SER A 224 3.95 23.74 12.26
C SER A 224 2.63 24.46 12.53
N ALA A 225 1.94 24.95 11.50
CA ALA A 225 0.66 25.65 11.62
C ALA A 225 -0.54 24.68 11.67
N GLY A 226 -0.28 23.38 11.53
CA GLY A 226 -1.29 22.34 11.44
C GLY A 226 -1.51 21.87 10.00
N VAL A 227 -1.79 20.58 9.86
CA VAL A 227 -2.05 19.94 8.56
C VAL A 227 -3.55 19.76 8.42
N THR A 228 -4.09 20.23 7.31
CA THR A 228 -5.44 19.89 6.89
C THR A 228 -5.40 19.03 5.64
N TYR A 229 -6.40 18.18 5.46
CA TYR A 229 -6.41 17.25 4.34
C TYR A 229 -7.82 16.94 3.82
N ARG A 230 -7.86 16.31 2.66
CA ARG A 230 -9.08 15.84 1.99
C ARG A 230 -8.86 14.46 1.40
N HIS A 231 -9.84 13.58 1.60
CA HIS A 231 -9.94 12.31 0.89
C HIS A 231 -10.62 12.47 -0.46
N VAL A 232 -10.09 11.79 -1.47
CA VAL A 232 -10.60 11.74 -2.84
C VAL A 232 -10.62 10.28 -3.29
N LEU A 233 -11.75 9.80 -3.82
CA LEU A 233 -11.88 8.41 -4.24
C LEU A 233 -11.24 8.18 -5.61
N PHE A 234 -10.45 7.11 -5.78
CA PHE A 234 -9.97 6.71 -7.10
C PHE A 234 -11.10 6.04 -7.89
N VAL A 235 -11.30 6.50 -9.12
CA VAL A 235 -12.36 5.96 -9.98
C VAL A 235 -11.87 5.64 -11.39
N GLU A 236 -12.45 4.63 -11.97
CA GLU A 236 -12.35 4.32 -13.39
C GLU A 236 -13.60 4.82 -14.11
N PRO A 237 -13.48 5.55 -15.23
CA PRO A 237 -14.62 5.97 -16.03
C PRO A 237 -15.36 4.75 -16.60
N ASP A 238 -16.69 4.75 -16.56
CA ASP A 238 -17.50 3.65 -17.09
C ASP A 238 -18.71 4.18 -17.87
N VAL A 239 -18.91 3.71 -19.10
CA VAL A 239 -19.99 4.20 -19.97
C VAL A 239 -21.39 3.91 -19.41
N THR A 240 -21.55 2.84 -18.63
CA THR A 240 -22.85 2.40 -18.10
C THR A 240 -23.10 3.02 -16.72
N ARG A 241 -22.17 2.80 -15.79
CA ARG A 241 -22.24 3.25 -14.40
C ARG A 241 -21.79 4.69 -14.21
N GLY A 242 -21.23 5.34 -15.22
CA GLY A 242 -20.56 6.65 -15.12
C GLY A 242 -19.15 6.52 -14.53
N ILE A 243 -19.07 5.95 -13.32
CA ILE A 243 -17.80 5.65 -12.64
C ILE A 243 -17.85 4.28 -11.96
N LYS A 244 -16.68 3.69 -11.77
CA LYS A 244 -16.43 2.51 -10.93
C LYS A 244 -15.34 2.84 -9.92
N PRO A 245 -15.46 2.43 -8.65
CA PRO A 245 -14.35 2.55 -7.70
C PRO A 245 -13.19 1.67 -8.15
N VAL A 246 -11.96 2.14 -7.98
CA VAL A 246 -10.76 1.34 -8.26
C VAL A 246 -10.48 0.48 -7.04
N ASN A 247 -10.71 -0.83 -7.12
CA ASN A 247 -10.49 -1.76 -6.01
C ASN A 247 -9.13 -2.47 -6.13
N ILE A 248 -8.10 -1.87 -5.55
CA ILE A 248 -6.74 -2.44 -5.53
C ILE A 248 -6.04 -2.19 -4.20
N HIS A 249 -5.02 -3.02 -3.91
CA HIS A 249 -4.03 -2.75 -2.89
C HIS A 249 -3.08 -1.64 -3.39
N VAL A 250 -3.43 -0.38 -3.14
CA VAL A 250 -2.74 0.83 -3.62
C VAL A 250 -1.40 1.09 -2.91
N GLY A 251 -0.47 0.14 -3.04
CA GLY A 251 0.79 0.10 -2.28
C GLY A 251 1.79 1.22 -2.58
N GLY A 252 1.64 1.96 -3.69
CA GLY A 252 2.59 3.01 -4.07
C GLY A 252 2.01 4.14 -4.90
N LEU A 253 2.60 5.33 -4.75
CA LEU A 253 2.22 6.55 -5.46
C LEU A 253 3.45 7.28 -6.00
N ALA A 254 3.39 7.74 -7.26
CA ALA A 254 4.36 8.68 -7.80
C ALA A 254 3.64 9.85 -8.48
N TRP A 255 3.97 11.07 -8.09
CA TRP A 255 3.37 12.29 -8.63
C TRP A 255 4.35 12.99 -9.56
N SER A 256 4.00 13.09 -10.85
CA SER A 256 4.75 13.84 -11.86
C SER A 256 3.84 14.75 -12.69
N GLY A 257 4.08 16.06 -12.65
CA GLY A 257 3.23 17.04 -13.35
C GLY A 257 1.77 16.98 -12.87
N SER A 258 0.82 16.85 -13.79
CA SER A 258 -0.60 16.65 -13.49
C SER A 258 -0.99 15.18 -13.28
N ARG A 259 -0.03 14.25 -13.27
CA ARG A 259 -0.29 12.81 -13.21
C ARG A 259 0.08 12.22 -11.87
N LEU A 260 -0.78 11.33 -11.40
CA LEU A 260 -0.50 10.44 -10.28
C LEU A 260 -0.45 9.00 -10.79
N TYR A 261 0.71 8.39 -10.68
CA TYR A 261 0.95 6.99 -11.01
C TYR A 261 0.70 6.16 -9.74
N VAL A 262 -0.07 5.10 -9.86
CA VAL A 262 -0.51 4.26 -8.75
C VAL A 262 -0.11 2.82 -9.04
N ALA A 263 0.61 2.20 -8.12
CA ALA A 263 0.95 0.79 -8.22
C ALA A 263 -0.30 -0.08 -8.12
N ASP A 264 -0.44 -1.02 -9.05
CA ASP A 264 -1.46 -2.05 -9.08
C ASP A 264 -0.77 -3.41 -9.08
N THR A 265 -0.87 -4.12 -7.95
CA THR A 265 -0.05 -5.30 -7.60
C THR A 265 0.15 -6.27 -8.74
N SER A 266 -0.91 -6.57 -9.49
CA SER A 266 -0.88 -7.60 -10.53
C SER A 266 -0.89 -7.05 -11.95
N ARG A 267 -1.16 -5.74 -12.13
CA ARG A 267 -1.33 -5.14 -13.45
C ARG A 267 -0.15 -4.29 -13.86
N GLY A 268 0.45 -3.50 -12.97
CA GLY A 268 1.47 -2.51 -13.33
C GLY A 268 1.19 -1.16 -12.70
N LEU A 269 1.09 -0.12 -13.53
CA LEU A 269 0.84 1.24 -13.08
C LEU A 269 -0.46 1.78 -13.66
N ARG A 270 -1.37 2.24 -12.82
CA ARG A 270 -2.51 3.08 -13.23
C ARG A 270 -2.08 4.54 -13.26
N VAL A 271 -2.67 5.34 -14.14
CA VAL A 271 -2.36 6.78 -14.26
C VAL A 271 -3.63 7.60 -14.15
N PHE A 272 -3.65 8.45 -13.12
CA PHE A 272 -4.74 9.36 -12.79
C PHE A 272 -4.37 10.80 -13.12
N ASP A 273 -5.39 11.62 -13.43
CA ASP A 273 -5.20 13.03 -13.79
C ASP A 273 -5.68 13.97 -12.69
N LEU A 274 -4.73 14.61 -12.02
CA LEU A 274 -4.98 15.56 -10.94
C LEU A 274 -5.70 16.83 -11.41
N SER A 275 -5.69 17.14 -12.71
CA SER A 275 -6.48 18.24 -13.28
C SER A 275 -7.98 17.91 -13.44
N ARG A 276 -8.37 16.66 -13.21
CA ARG A 276 -9.74 16.15 -13.35
C ARG A 276 -10.39 15.76 -12.02
N ILE A 277 -9.84 16.18 -10.89
CA ILE A 277 -10.53 16.03 -9.60
C ILE A 277 -11.88 16.71 -9.72
N SER A 278 -12.96 15.97 -9.47
CA SER A 278 -14.32 16.45 -9.74
C SER A 278 -15.24 16.20 -8.56
N ARG A 279 -16.18 17.14 -8.36
CA ARG A 279 -17.23 17.03 -7.36
C ARG A 279 -18.30 16.04 -7.83
N VAL A 280 -18.76 15.20 -6.91
CA VAL A 280 -19.86 14.27 -7.10
C VAL A 280 -20.95 14.49 -6.04
N SER A 281 -22.10 13.84 -6.20
CA SER A 281 -23.23 14.04 -5.29
C SER A 281 -22.99 13.37 -3.94
N THR A 282 -23.25 14.13 -2.87
CA THR A 282 -23.25 13.64 -1.48
C THR A 282 -24.67 13.52 -0.92
N ALA A 283 -25.67 13.39 -1.80
CA ALA A 283 -27.04 13.09 -1.39
C ALA A 283 -27.08 11.82 -0.53
N THR A 284 -28.07 11.70 0.35
CA THR A 284 -28.20 10.51 1.23
C THR A 284 -28.24 9.20 0.44
N SER A 285 -28.86 9.21 -0.74
CA SER A 285 -28.89 8.08 -1.70
C SER A 285 -27.52 7.67 -2.22
N CYS A 286 -26.52 8.54 -2.14
CA CYS A 286 -25.15 8.29 -2.59
C CYS A 286 -24.22 7.75 -1.48
N SER A 287 -24.71 7.61 -0.25
CA SER A 287 -23.86 7.25 0.90
C SER A 287 -23.28 5.82 0.84
N THR A 288 -23.94 4.89 0.14
CA THR A 288 -23.56 3.46 0.10
C THR A 288 -23.38 2.90 -1.31
N ILE A 289 -23.36 3.75 -2.34
CA ILE A 289 -23.22 3.33 -3.75
C ILE A 289 -22.16 4.15 -4.49
N ALA A 290 -21.54 3.53 -5.50
CA ALA A 290 -20.72 4.22 -6.49
C ALA A 290 -21.24 4.01 -7.91
N GLY A 291 -21.27 5.10 -8.68
CA GLY A 291 -21.84 5.18 -10.02
C GLY A 291 -23.11 6.02 -10.08
N LYS A 292 -23.84 5.92 -11.19
CA LYS A 292 -25.07 6.70 -11.42
C LYS A 292 -26.22 6.25 -10.53
N SER A 293 -26.93 7.22 -9.95
CA SER A 293 -28.19 7.05 -9.22
C SER A 293 -29.16 8.15 -9.63
N GLY A 294 -30.09 7.82 -10.54
CA GLY A 294 -30.92 8.83 -11.19
C GLY A 294 -30.06 9.82 -11.98
N THR A 295 -30.12 11.10 -11.63
CA THR A 295 -29.28 12.17 -12.23
C THR A 295 -27.96 12.37 -11.51
N ASP A 296 -27.76 11.75 -10.35
CA ASP A 296 -26.55 11.88 -9.54
C ASP A 296 -25.46 10.92 -10.01
N VAL A 297 -24.21 11.36 -9.90
CA VAL A 297 -23.04 10.48 -9.84
C VAL A 297 -22.65 10.38 -8.37
N CYS A 298 -22.64 9.17 -7.83
CA CYS A 298 -22.38 8.88 -6.43
C CYS A 298 -21.01 8.20 -6.24
N ALA A 299 -20.40 8.39 -5.08
CA ALA A 299 -19.12 7.76 -4.72
C ALA A 299 -19.06 7.45 -3.22
N TYR A 300 -19.96 6.63 -2.68
CA TYR A 300 -19.98 6.22 -1.26
C TYR A 300 -19.92 7.41 -0.27
N GLY A 301 -20.60 8.50 -0.60
CA GLY A 301 -20.62 9.74 0.19
C GLY A 301 -19.35 10.61 0.08
N TYR A 302 -18.35 10.23 -0.72
CA TYR A 302 -17.22 11.11 -1.03
C TYR A 302 -17.70 12.32 -1.82
N GLU A 303 -17.16 13.50 -1.51
CA GLU A 303 -17.47 14.74 -2.25
C GLU A 303 -16.64 14.85 -3.54
N TYR A 304 -15.49 14.17 -3.62
CA TYR A 304 -14.55 14.27 -4.73
C TYR A 304 -14.08 12.91 -5.23
N VAL A 305 -13.92 12.80 -6.54
CA VAL A 305 -13.32 11.64 -7.22
C VAL A 305 -12.13 12.07 -8.09
N LEU A 306 -11.18 11.17 -8.29
CA LEU A 306 -10.00 11.33 -9.12
C LEU A 306 -10.00 10.23 -10.20
N PRO A 307 -10.20 10.57 -11.49
CA PRO A 307 -10.34 9.57 -12.54
C PRO A 307 -8.99 9.04 -13.05
N GLN A 308 -8.95 7.74 -13.30
CA GLN A 308 -7.95 7.13 -14.16
C GLN A 308 -8.16 7.62 -15.59
N ILE A 309 -7.07 7.94 -16.28
CA ILE A 309 -7.07 8.25 -17.71
C ILE A 309 -6.21 7.26 -18.50
N GLY A 310 -5.18 6.68 -17.90
CA GLY A 310 -4.22 5.82 -18.59
C GLY A 310 -3.68 4.73 -17.68
N GLY A 311 -2.82 3.90 -18.24
CA GLY A 311 -2.10 2.87 -17.51
C GLY A 311 -0.92 2.33 -18.30
N TYR A 312 -0.01 1.69 -17.57
CA TYR A 312 1.09 0.90 -18.10
C TYR A 312 1.00 -0.48 -17.49
N TYR A 313 0.47 -1.45 -18.24
CA TYR A 313 0.15 -2.78 -17.75
C TYR A 313 1.08 -3.86 -18.26
N LEU A 314 1.22 -4.93 -17.50
CA LEU A 314 1.98 -6.11 -17.89
C LEU A 314 1.37 -6.73 -19.16
N PRO A 315 2.21 -7.14 -20.13
CA PRO A 315 1.76 -7.91 -21.27
C PRO A 315 1.11 -9.22 -20.81
N SER A 316 -0.01 -9.58 -21.44
CA SER A 316 -0.55 -10.93 -21.34
C SER A 316 0.47 -11.92 -21.89
N GLY A 317 0.50 -13.12 -21.31
CA GLY A 317 1.48 -14.14 -21.70
C GLY A 317 2.91 -13.89 -21.22
N ALA A 318 3.21 -12.79 -20.53
CA ALA A 318 4.50 -12.63 -19.85
C ALA A 318 4.75 -13.83 -18.92
N SER A 319 5.97 -14.37 -18.94
CA SER A 319 6.36 -15.46 -18.05
C SER A 319 6.26 -15.02 -16.59
N SER A 320 6.04 -15.94 -15.65
CA SER A 320 5.93 -15.61 -14.21
C SER A 320 7.15 -14.84 -13.71
N SER A 321 8.35 -15.25 -14.13
CA SER A 321 9.60 -14.53 -13.83
C SER A 321 9.64 -13.11 -14.38
N CYS A 322 8.84 -12.77 -15.39
CA CYS A 322 8.77 -11.43 -15.97
C CYS A 322 7.60 -10.57 -15.47
N LYS A 323 6.84 -11.07 -14.49
CA LYS A 323 5.71 -10.36 -13.90
C LYS A 323 6.09 -9.85 -12.52
N PRO A 324 6.64 -8.62 -12.41
CA PRO A 324 6.81 -8.02 -11.11
C PRO A 324 5.48 -7.84 -10.39
N SER A 325 5.44 -8.20 -9.11
CA SER A 325 4.34 -7.88 -8.22
C SER A 325 4.53 -6.45 -7.71
N PHE A 326 3.75 -5.48 -8.17
CA PHE A 326 3.97 -4.08 -7.85
C PHE A 326 3.50 -3.74 -6.44
N SER A 327 4.44 -3.72 -5.47
CA SER A 327 4.16 -3.25 -4.11
C SER A 327 4.18 -1.72 -4.06
N HIS A 328 5.16 -1.09 -4.70
CA HIS A 328 5.31 0.36 -4.60
C HIS A 328 5.77 1.01 -5.91
N VAL A 329 5.59 2.32 -5.97
CA VAL A 329 6.15 3.20 -7.00
C VAL A 329 6.46 4.56 -6.37
N ALA A 330 7.56 5.19 -6.79
CA ALA A 330 7.99 6.52 -6.37
C ALA A 330 8.63 7.28 -7.54
N LEU A 331 8.62 8.63 -7.49
CA LEU A 331 9.26 9.47 -8.50
C LEU A 331 10.72 9.79 -8.12
N ASP A 332 11.67 9.23 -8.86
CA ASP A 332 13.09 9.58 -8.79
C ASP A 332 13.35 10.88 -9.57
N ARG A 333 13.59 11.96 -8.82
CA ARG A 333 13.90 13.29 -9.36
C ARG A 333 15.39 13.51 -9.61
N SER A 334 16.24 12.55 -9.29
CA SER A 334 17.69 12.68 -9.46
C SER A 334 18.17 12.40 -10.88
N THR A 335 17.31 11.86 -11.73
CA THR A 335 17.54 11.64 -13.16
C THR A 335 16.97 12.78 -14.01
N THR A 336 17.50 12.99 -15.21
CA THR A 336 16.92 13.94 -16.19
C THR A 336 16.83 13.26 -17.55
N PRO A 337 15.61 13.03 -18.09
CA PRO A 337 14.31 13.27 -17.46
C PRO A 337 14.11 12.45 -16.18
N HIS A 338 13.20 12.88 -15.29
CA HIS A 338 12.85 12.13 -14.08
C HIS A 338 12.36 10.71 -14.44
N THR A 339 12.53 9.77 -13.52
CA THR A 339 12.17 8.35 -13.70
C THR A 339 11.28 7.85 -12.59
N LEU A 340 10.59 6.74 -12.80
CA LEU A 340 9.85 6.04 -11.75
C LEU A 340 10.70 4.91 -11.18
N ILE A 341 10.64 4.70 -9.87
CA ILE A 341 11.17 3.51 -9.20
C ILE A 341 9.99 2.70 -8.70
N SER A 342 9.87 1.45 -9.10
CA SER A 342 8.90 0.51 -8.54
C SER A 342 9.60 -0.68 -7.92
N GLY A 343 8.88 -1.47 -7.13
CA GLY A 343 9.45 -2.70 -6.62
C GLY A 343 8.44 -3.69 -6.11
N GLU A 344 8.97 -4.88 -5.83
CA GLU A 344 8.22 -6.02 -5.33
C GLU A 344 8.24 -6.11 -3.83
N TYR A 345 7.15 -6.63 -3.28
CA TYR A 345 7.11 -7.14 -1.92
C TYR A 345 7.40 -8.64 -1.95
N ASP A 346 8.30 -9.09 -1.09
CA ASP A 346 8.45 -10.50 -0.73
C ASP A 346 8.30 -10.69 0.78
N ASN A 347 7.79 -11.85 1.17
CA ASN A 347 7.75 -12.30 2.57
C ASN A 347 8.14 -13.77 2.72
N ASP A 348 8.51 -14.43 1.63
CA ASP A 348 8.83 -15.84 1.62
C ASP A 348 10.23 -16.05 2.23
N VAL A 349 10.27 -16.76 3.36
CA VAL A 349 11.50 -17.04 4.08
C VAL A 349 12.32 -18.15 3.46
N ASP A 350 11.68 -19.05 2.71
CA ASP A 350 12.30 -20.23 2.11
C ASP A 350 12.87 -19.92 0.73
N ALA A 351 12.19 -19.05 -0.03
CA ALA A 351 12.66 -18.58 -1.34
C ALA A 351 13.79 -17.55 -1.28
N GLY A 352 14.17 -17.10 -0.08
CA GLY A 352 15.25 -16.13 0.11
C GLY A 352 14.94 -14.74 -0.48
N ILE A 353 15.98 -13.95 -0.76
CA ILE A 353 15.81 -12.57 -1.25
C ILE A 353 15.63 -12.59 -2.76
N TYR A 354 14.46 -12.16 -3.23
CA TYR A 354 14.19 -12.05 -4.66
C TYR A 354 13.37 -10.82 -5.03
N SER A 355 12.96 -9.97 -4.07
CA SER A 355 12.36 -8.66 -4.37
C SER A 355 13.23 -7.89 -5.35
N ARG A 356 12.61 -7.41 -6.43
CA ARG A 356 13.28 -6.57 -7.42
C ARG A 356 12.81 -5.13 -7.32
N VAL A 357 13.74 -4.23 -7.60
CA VAL A 357 13.50 -2.80 -7.79
C VAL A 357 13.75 -2.50 -9.26
N LEU A 358 12.85 -1.76 -9.90
CA LEU A 358 12.91 -1.44 -11.32
C LEU A 358 12.83 0.07 -11.52
N ARG A 359 13.65 0.59 -12.43
CA ARG A 359 13.57 1.98 -12.88
C ARG A 359 12.92 2.06 -14.24
N TRP A 360 11.93 2.93 -14.38
CA TRP A 360 11.18 3.14 -15.62
C TRP A 360 11.30 4.58 -16.10
N PRO A 361 11.38 4.83 -17.42
CA PRO A 361 11.19 6.17 -17.97
C PRO A 361 9.74 6.63 -17.73
N LEU A 362 9.52 7.94 -17.57
CA LEU A 362 8.17 8.50 -17.45
C LEU A 362 7.36 8.46 -18.76
N THR A 363 8.05 8.31 -19.89
CA THR A 363 7.47 8.27 -21.24
C THR A 363 7.60 6.88 -21.84
N SER A 364 6.55 6.40 -22.49
CA SER A 364 6.60 5.22 -23.34
C SER A 364 7.23 5.54 -24.70
N THR A 365 7.83 4.53 -25.33
CA THR A 365 8.27 4.55 -26.73
C THR A 365 7.58 3.38 -27.43
N ASP A 366 6.93 3.63 -28.57
CA ASP A 366 6.15 2.63 -29.32
C ASP A 366 5.11 1.89 -28.46
N GLY A 367 4.42 2.62 -27.58
CA GLY A 367 3.41 2.07 -26.66
C GLY A 367 3.99 1.15 -25.56
N ARG A 368 5.31 1.19 -25.34
CA ARG A 368 6.01 0.37 -24.34
C ARG A 368 6.79 1.25 -23.36
N MET A 369 6.67 0.94 -22.08
CA MET A 369 7.56 1.45 -21.03
C MET A 369 8.49 0.30 -20.64
N LYS A 370 9.72 0.33 -21.16
CA LYS A 370 10.75 -0.67 -20.83
C LYS A 370 11.54 -0.18 -19.61
N ALA A 371 11.82 -1.07 -18.66
CA ALA A 371 12.70 -0.72 -17.56
C ALA A 371 14.09 -0.38 -18.11
N ILE A 372 14.69 0.68 -17.58
CA ILE A 372 16.03 1.17 -17.98
C ILE A 372 17.10 0.69 -17.00
N ASP A 373 16.72 0.38 -15.77
CA ASP A 373 17.56 -0.30 -14.78
C ASP A 373 16.71 -1.26 -13.96
N ALA A 374 17.35 -2.28 -13.39
CA ALA A 374 16.73 -3.19 -12.44
C ALA A 374 17.77 -3.74 -11.46
N TRP A 375 17.32 -4.05 -10.24
CA TRP A 375 18.15 -4.60 -9.18
C TRP A 375 17.39 -5.64 -8.38
N TYR A 376 18.09 -6.61 -7.81
CA TYR A 376 17.60 -7.24 -6.58
C TYR A 376 17.72 -6.23 -5.44
N ALA A 377 16.70 -6.13 -4.59
CA ALA A 377 16.62 -5.13 -3.52
C ALA A 377 17.66 -5.34 -2.42
N GLY A 378 18.03 -6.61 -2.16
CA GLY A 378 18.93 -6.95 -1.05
C GLY A 378 18.25 -6.92 0.32
N SER A 379 16.93 -6.73 0.34
CA SER A 379 16.09 -6.80 1.53
C SER A 379 14.75 -7.42 1.17
N ARG A 380 14.08 -7.93 2.20
CA ARG A 380 12.73 -8.49 2.13
C ARG A 380 11.71 -7.50 2.67
N ASN A 381 10.43 -7.78 2.43
CA ASN A 381 9.31 -7.00 2.94
C ASN A 381 9.40 -5.51 2.57
N VAL A 382 9.84 -5.20 1.34
CA VAL A 382 10.04 -3.82 0.87
C VAL A 382 8.68 -3.20 0.52
N GLN A 383 8.27 -2.20 1.31
CA GLN A 383 7.00 -1.47 1.13
C GLN A 383 7.16 -0.18 0.32
N GLY A 384 8.37 0.34 0.21
CA GLY A 384 8.65 1.55 -0.56
C GLY A 384 10.11 1.64 -0.91
N ALA A 385 10.43 2.14 -2.11
CA ALA A 385 11.81 2.37 -2.55
C ALA A 385 11.89 3.62 -3.42
N ILE A 386 12.94 4.42 -3.22
CA ILE A 386 13.27 5.58 -4.06
C ILE A 386 14.78 5.77 -4.14
N ALA A 387 15.24 6.36 -5.23
CA ALA A 387 16.61 6.83 -5.38
C ALA A 387 16.67 8.37 -5.23
N SER A 388 17.79 8.84 -4.69
CA SER A 388 18.19 10.25 -4.71
C SER A 388 19.69 10.32 -4.98
N GLY A 389 20.04 10.54 -6.25
CA GLY A 389 21.41 10.46 -6.75
C GLY A 389 21.88 8.99 -6.74
N PRO A 390 23.08 8.68 -6.22
CA PRO A 390 23.57 7.31 -6.16
C PRO A 390 22.93 6.47 -5.04
N ARG A 391 22.18 7.11 -4.13
CA ARG A 391 21.70 6.51 -2.89
C ARG A 391 20.24 6.06 -3.01
N PHE A 392 19.96 4.85 -2.54
CA PHE A 392 18.61 4.30 -2.38
C PHE A 392 18.15 4.42 -0.93
N PHE A 393 16.84 4.61 -0.77
CA PHE A 393 16.11 4.57 0.49
C PHE A 393 14.94 3.62 0.32
N MET A 394 14.85 2.63 1.21
CA MET A 394 13.84 1.58 1.16
C MET A 394 13.19 1.41 2.52
N ASN A 395 11.88 1.59 2.61
CA ASN A 395 11.11 1.21 3.78
C ASN A 395 10.82 -0.28 3.71
N VAL A 396 11.09 -0.96 4.81
CA VAL A 396 10.76 -2.38 4.97
C VAL A 396 9.94 -2.57 6.23
N THR A 397 8.93 -3.43 6.19
CA THR A 397 8.17 -3.85 7.38
C THR A 397 8.89 -4.94 8.19
N ARG A 398 10.04 -5.41 7.70
CA ARG A 398 10.95 -6.26 8.48
C ARG A 398 11.42 -5.54 9.75
N TYR A 399 11.66 -6.29 10.82
CA TYR A 399 12.03 -5.76 12.15
C TYR A 399 10.96 -4.84 12.76
N ASN A 400 9.68 -5.06 12.40
CA ASN A 400 8.55 -4.19 12.71
C ASN A 400 8.66 -2.77 12.11
N GLY A 401 9.61 -2.58 11.19
CA GLY A 401 9.89 -1.32 10.52
C GLY A 401 11.37 -1.00 10.48
N ALA A 402 11.90 -0.72 9.29
CA ALA A 402 13.24 -0.18 9.13
C ALA A 402 13.36 0.66 7.86
N LEU A 403 14.36 1.55 7.87
CA LEU A 403 14.91 2.14 6.65
C LEU A 403 16.18 1.37 6.27
N VAL A 404 16.17 0.80 5.08
CA VAL A 404 17.36 0.27 4.42
C VAL A 404 17.87 1.31 3.44
N THR A 405 19.16 1.65 3.50
CA THR A 405 19.74 2.68 2.64
C THR A 405 21.16 2.32 2.23
N GLY A 406 21.53 2.64 0.99
CA GLY A 406 22.84 2.29 0.46
C GLY A 406 23.00 2.72 -0.99
N THR A 407 24.14 2.35 -1.58
CA THR A 407 24.39 2.53 -3.01
C THR A 407 24.45 1.15 -3.68
N VAL A 408 24.17 1.12 -4.98
CA VAL A 408 24.19 -0.14 -5.75
C VAL A 408 25.58 -0.78 -5.64
N GLY A 409 25.63 -2.08 -5.32
CA GLY A 409 26.86 -2.87 -5.21
C GLY A 409 27.64 -2.68 -3.90
N SER A 410 27.09 -1.95 -2.92
CA SER A 410 27.68 -1.80 -1.59
C SER A 410 26.71 -2.25 -0.51
N PRO A 411 27.18 -2.85 0.61
CA PRO A 411 26.32 -3.23 1.72
C PRO A 411 25.41 -2.09 2.18
N SER A 412 24.15 -2.43 2.46
CA SER A 412 23.16 -1.48 2.95
C SER A 412 23.33 -1.22 4.44
N ARG A 413 23.02 0.01 4.84
CA ARG A 413 22.81 0.38 6.23
C ARG A 413 21.34 0.24 6.59
N VAL A 414 21.06 -0.17 7.84
CA VAL A 414 19.71 -0.43 8.33
C VAL A 414 19.46 0.40 9.60
N LEU A 415 18.41 1.21 9.61
CA LEU A 415 17.93 1.93 10.79
C LEU A 415 16.62 1.25 11.21
N LYS A 416 16.58 0.63 12.39
CA LYS A 416 15.42 -0.16 12.83
C LYS A 416 14.52 0.63 13.77
N ALA A 417 13.22 0.37 13.68
CA ALA A 417 12.24 0.88 14.62
C ALA A 417 12.46 0.31 16.04
N SER A 418 12.86 -0.97 16.14
CA SER A 418 13.19 -1.64 17.40
C SER A 418 14.32 -0.97 18.17
N ASP A 419 15.24 -0.34 17.44
CA ASP A 419 16.43 0.30 18.00
C ASP A 419 16.18 1.79 18.31
N GLY A 420 14.96 2.28 18.03
CA GLY A 420 14.58 3.68 18.20
C GLY A 420 15.06 4.60 17.08
N ASP A 421 15.65 4.06 16.01
CA ASP A 421 16.26 4.82 14.93
C ASP A 421 15.31 5.14 13.76
N TRP A 422 14.14 4.47 13.71
CA TRP A 422 13.16 4.65 12.64
C TRP A 422 11.70 4.55 13.10
N GLY A 423 10.77 4.86 12.19
CA GLY A 423 9.34 4.70 12.41
C GLY A 423 8.88 3.24 12.25
N TRP A 424 7.88 2.86 13.04
CA TRP A 424 7.25 1.54 12.99
C TRP A 424 6.29 1.43 11.81
N MET A 425 6.19 0.22 11.24
CA MET A 425 5.35 -0.11 10.07
C MET A 425 5.43 0.94 8.93
N PRO A 426 6.64 1.26 8.42
CA PRO A 426 6.81 2.24 7.37
C PRO A 426 6.37 1.65 6.02
N GLU A 427 5.58 2.41 5.28
CA GLU A 427 4.99 2.04 4.01
C GLU A 427 5.62 2.86 2.86
N GLY A 428 4.80 3.54 2.05
CA GLY A 428 5.25 4.38 0.96
C GLY A 428 6.17 5.53 1.41
N LEU A 429 7.03 5.96 0.49
CA LEU A 429 7.99 7.02 0.72
C LEU A 429 8.20 7.92 -0.51
N TYR A 430 8.61 9.16 -0.28
CA TYR A 430 8.92 10.13 -1.33
C TYR A 430 10.02 11.09 -0.88
N VAL A 431 10.93 11.46 -1.80
CA VAL A 431 11.94 12.49 -1.57
C VAL A 431 11.54 13.80 -2.25
N SER A 432 11.35 14.84 -1.43
CA SER A 432 11.06 16.19 -1.91
C SER A 432 12.26 16.89 -2.51
N ALA A 433 12.01 17.95 -3.29
CA ALA A 433 13.07 18.80 -3.85
C ALA A 433 13.98 19.42 -2.77
N ALA A 434 13.48 19.56 -1.54
CA ALA A 434 14.25 20.06 -0.39
C ALA A 434 15.14 18.98 0.27
N GLY A 435 15.18 17.75 -0.24
CA GLY A 435 15.94 16.66 0.37
C GLY A 435 15.26 16.07 1.62
N ASN A 436 13.95 16.24 1.76
CA ASN A 436 13.18 15.58 2.82
C ASN A 436 12.63 14.25 2.31
N LEU A 437 12.99 13.14 2.96
CA LEU A 437 12.39 11.82 2.79
C LEU A 437 11.15 11.73 3.66
N TRP A 438 9.99 11.83 3.02
CA TRP A 438 8.69 11.63 3.62
C TRP A 438 8.33 10.15 3.65
N VAL A 439 7.62 9.73 4.69
CA VAL A 439 7.24 8.34 4.96
C VAL A 439 5.80 8.31 5.47
N SER A 440 5.00 7.39 4.94
CA SER A 440 3.70 6.99 5.51
C SER A 440 3.88 5.76 6.41
N THR A 441 3.03 5.61 7.43
CA THR A 441 2.99 4.38 8.24
C THR A 441 1.59 3.78 8.29
N GLU A 442 1.52 2.44 8.23
CA GLU A 442 0.26 1.68 8.29
C GLU A 442 -0.43 1.77 9.66
N GLY A 443 0.37 2.02 10.71
CA GLY A 443 -0.03 1.82 12.10
C GLY A 443 -0.15 0.33 12.44
N HIS A 444 -0.36 0.00 13.72
CA HIS A 444 -0.65 -1.37 14.16
C HIS A 444 -1.04 -1.38 15.64
N ALA A 445 -2.25 -1.84 16.00
CA ALA A 445 -2.85 -2.06 17.35
C ALA A 445 -2.56 -1.02 18.46
N ASN A 446 -1.29 -0.73 18.75
CA ASN A 446 -0.78 0.24 19.71
C ASN A 446 0.08 1.36 19.06
N LEU A 447 0.16 1.41 17.73
CA LEU A 447 1.00 2.34 16.97
C LEU A 447 0.12 3.19 16.05
N ALA A 448 0.23 4.51 16.24
CA ALA A 448 -0.53 5.49 15.49
C ALA A 448 -0.06 5.57 14.02
N ARG A 449 -1.02 5.64 13.09
CA ARG A 449 -0.81 5.95 11.68
C ARG A 449 -0.30 7.37 11.53
N SER A 450 0.77 7.54 10.78
CA SER A 450 1.47 8.81 10.72
C SER A 450 2.07 9.08 9.36
N VAL A 451 2.37 10.35 9.12
CA VAL A 451 3.22 10.80 8.02
C VAL A 451 4.28 11.70 8.60
N PHE A 452 5.54 11.41 8.32
CA PHE A 452 6.66 12.20 8.82
C PHE A 452 7.73 12.38 7.74
N TYR A 453 8.70 13.26 8.01
CA TYR A 453 9.90 13.31 7.20
C TYR A 453 11.18 13.38 8.02
N VAL A 454 12.25 12.89 7.38
CA VAL A 454 13.63 13.10 7.80
C VAL A 454 14.41 13.80 6.67
N ARG A 455 15.45 14.55 7.00
CA ARG A 455 16.38 15.10 6.01
C ARG A 455 17.35 14.01 5.55
N ILE A 456 17.42 13.74 4.25
CA ILE A 456 18.27 12.66 3.71
C ILE A 456 19.76 12.89 3.95
N ALA A 457 20.18 14.14 4.14
CA ALA A 457 21.55 14.50 4.47
C ALA A 457 21.96 14.07 5.89
N ASP A 458 20.98 13.91 6.79
CA ASP A 458 21.19 13.52 8.18
C ASP A 458 20.98 12.00 8.39
N VAL A 459 20.53 11.28 7.35
CA VAL A 459 20.47 9.82 7.37
C VAL A 459 21.89 9.28 7.19
N PRO A 460 22.46 8.58 8.18
CA PRO A 460 23.87 8.18 8.13
C PRO A 460 24.16 7.06 7.13
#